data_AF-A0A7R7VNF5-F1
#
_entry.id   AF-A0A7R7VNF5-F1
#
_cell.length_a   1.000
_cell.length_b   1.000
_cell.length_c   1.000
_cell.angle_alpha   90.00
_cell.angle_beta   90.00
_cell.angle_gamma   90.00
#
_symmetry.space_group_name_H-M   'P 1'
#
loop_
_entity.id
_entity.type
_entity.pdbx_description
1 polymer ?
#
loop_
_entity_poly.entity_id
_entity_poly.type
_entity_poly.pdbx_seq_one_letter_code
_entity_poly.pdbx_strand_id
1 'polypeptide(L)'
;MALEGLYEIMKGHATGTRDLHILDGMPNGKNYFTLVTKEFFQSNPNCIGKDDATDDVLAFTSLVLSYAKAVSDDLKADKSPKLRTAFMPRTDFNTFFKQVESKLPGNDLSLSSTFSPATRQTTKARFRKIDTALCSGKASEPKPNNKFGGLGFKNPAAIPHATMKIKSWIEGIGKSSGSTDMLSTFDKPIDGSIGGIGTKMESMLSAKRQVPLFEFQGLNTVQTNQLESWTNKVDATIQDIHKKHKDAP
;
A
#
# COMPACT_ATOMS: atom_id res chain seq x y z
N MET A 1 8.82 9.48 -3.44
CA MET A 1 8.61 9.99 -2.08
C MET A 1 9.08 8.94 -1.08
N ALA A 2 9.73 9.34 0.02
CA ALA A 2 10.10 8.42 1.10
C ALA A 2 8.87 7.72 1.70
N LEU A 3 9.01 6.48 2.19
CA LEU A 3 7.89 5.70 2.71
C LEU A 3 7.28 6.32 3.97
N GLU A 4 8.07 7.01 4.76
CA GLU A 4 7.68 7.76 5.96
C GLU A 4 6.80 8.95 5.59
N GLY A 5 7.17 9.66 4.52
CA GLY A 5 6.36 10.72 3.92
C GLY A 5 5.05 10.19 3.34
N LEU A 6 5.09 9.04 2.67
CA LEU A 6 3.88 8.37 2.21
C LEU A 6 2.98 7.97 3.39
N TYR A 7 3.55 7.45 4.48
CA TYR A 7 2.79 7.07 5.67
C TYR A 7 2.08 8.27 6.30
N GLU A 8 2.70 9.45 6.27
CA GLU A 8 2.06 10.70 6.69
C GLU A 8 0.81 11.02 5.88
N ILE A 9 0.88 10.90 4.55
CA ILE A 9 -0.27 11.09 3.65
C ILE A 9 -1.35 10.03 3.94
N MET A 10 -0.94 8.78 4.07
CA MET A 10 -1.81 7.65 4.39
C MET A 10 -2.58 7.85 5.70
N LYS A 11 -1.94 8.40 6.73
CA LYS A 11 -2.60 8.75 8.00
C LYS A 11 -3.70 9.79 7.77
N GLY A 12 -3.42 10.84 6.98
CA GLY A 12 -4.41 11.85 6.61
C GLY A 12 -5.59 11.27 5.81
N HIS A 13 -5.32 10.38 4.87
CA HIS A 13 -6.37 9.69 4.12
C HIS A 13 -7.28 8.83 5.01
N ALA A 14 -6.69 8.14 5.98
CA ALA A 14 -7.42 7.25 6.88
C ALA A 14 -8.34 7.96 7.88
N THR A 15 -8.09 9.24 8.21
CA THR A 15 -8.89 9.95 9.22
C THR A 15 -10.29 10.32 8.74
N GLY A 16 -10.59 10.21 7.44
CA GLY A 16 -11.95 10.37 6.90
C GLY A 16 -12.60 11.73 7.17
N THR A 17 -11.80 12.71 7.61
CA THR A 17 -12.19 14.11 7.65
C THR A 17 -12.43 14.58 6.21
N ARG A 18 -13.36 15.53 6.01
CA ARG A 18 -13.55 16.20 4.69
C ARG A 18 -12.26 16.88 4.20
N ASP A 19 -11.27 17.02 5.08
CA ASP A 19 -9.89 17.37 4.77
C ASP A 19 -9.15 16.12 4.26
N LEU A 20 -9.50 15.67 3.04
CA LEU A 20 -8.63 14.77 2.28
C LEU A 20 -7.25 15.41 2.18
N HIS A 21 -6.18 14.60 2.30
CA HIS A 21 -4.86 15.14 2.04
C HIS A 21 -4.84 15.68 0.61
N ILE A 22 -4.17 16.80 0.34
CA ILE A 22 -4.21 17.42 -1.01
C ILE A 22 -3.67 16.48 -2.10
N LEU A 23 -2.83 15.53 -1.68
CA LEU A 23 -2.23 14.48 -2.53
C LEU A 23 -3.01 13.16 -2.49
N ASP A 24 -4.19 13.08 -1.86
CA ASP A 24 -5.03 11.90 -1.94
C ASP A 24 -6.37 12.27 -2.58
N GLY A 25 -6.90 11.35 -3.38
CA GLY A 25 -8.33 11.38 -3.59
C GLY A 25 -8.93 10.00 -3.85
N MET A 26 -10.21 9.89 -3.56
CA MET A 26 -11.09 8.82 -4.04
C MET A 26 -12.56 9.27 -3.89
N PRO A 27 -12.96 10.40 -4.49
CA PRO A 27 -14.30 10.94 -4.30
C PRO A 27 -15.40 10.01 -4.84
N ASN A 28 -15.10 9.15 -5.83
CA ASN A 28 -16.11 8.39 -6.59
C ASN A 28 -15.79 6.89 -6.79
N GLY A 29 -14.98 6.25 -5.93
CA GLY A 29 -14.58 4.84 -6.08
C GLY A 29 -14.70 4.00 -4.81
N LYS A 30 -14.78 2.67 -4.94
CA LYS A 30 -14.59 1.76 -3.79
C LYS A 30 -13.13 1.86 -3.36
N ASN A 31 -12.91 2.47 -2.21
CA ASN A 31 -11.60 2.58 -1.60
C ASN A 31 -11.30 1.34 -0.74
N TYR A 32 -10.31 0.54 -1.16
CA TYR A 32 -9.84 -0.64 -0.42
C TYR A 32 -8.61 -0.35 0.45
N PHE A 33 -8.23 0.91 0.56
CA PHE A 33 -7.13 1.34 1.42
C PHE A 33 -7.32 0.84 2.85
N THR A 34 -6.26 0.25 3.37
CA THR A 34 -6.17 -0.21 4.75
C THR A 34 -4.90 0.39 5.34
N LEU A 35 -5.05 1.41 6.18
CA LEU A 35 -3.93 1.90 6.99
C LEU A 35 -3.51 0.79 7.95
N VAL A 36 -2.22 0.55 8.13
CA VAL A 36 -1.63 -0.25 9.21
C VAL A 36 -1.03 0.68 10.25
N THR A 37 -1.23 0.42 11.54
CA THR A 37 -0.60 1.18 12.65
C THR A 37 0.19 0.24 13.54
N LYS A 38 0.96 0.79 14.47
CA LYS A 38 1.74 0.02 15.47
C LYS A 38 0.91 -1.04 16.19
N GLU A 39 -0.38 -0.79 16.46
CA GLU A 39 -1.29 -1.76 17.09
C GLU A 39 -1.43 -3.07 16.30
N PHE A 40 -1.23 -3.04 14.99
CA PHE A 40 -1.18 -4.25 14.16
C PHE A 40 -0.07 -5.21 14.62
N PHE A 41 1.02 -4.66 15.14
CA PHE A 41 2.20 -5.38 15.59
C PHE A 41 2.15 -5.80 17.07
N GLN A 42 1.02 -5.61 17.75
CA GLN A 42 0.89 -5.93 19.18
C GLN A 42 0.98 -7.44 19.49
N SER A 43 0.72 -8.30 18.51
CA SER A 43 0.89 -9.77 18.61
C SER A 43 2.28 -10.23 18.18
N ASN A 44 3.22 -9.30 17.98
CA ASN A 44 4.56 -9.54 17.48
C ASN A 44 4.60 -10.34 16.14
N PRO A 45 3.80 -9.96 15.13
CA PRO A 45 3.80 -10.64 13.84
C PRO A 45 5.17 -10.52 13.18
N ASN A 46 5.68 -11.64 12.66
CA ASN A 46 7.01 -11.71 12.03
C ASN A 46 8.17 -11.22 12.93
N CYS A 47 8.05 -11.40 14.25
CA CYS A 47 9.02 -10.92 15.24
C CYS A 47 9.21 -9.40 15.25
N ILE A 48 8.22 -8.64 14.78
CA ILE A 48 8.20 -7.18 14.85
C ILE A 48 7.26 -6.76 15.97
N GLY A 49 7.82 -6.17 17.03
CA GLY A 49 7.06 -5.62 18.13
C GLY A 49 6.34 -4.33 17.73
N LYS A 50 5.34 -3.97 18.54
CA LYS A 50 4.61 -2.69 18.41
C LYS A 50 5.56 -1.49 18.29
N ASP A 51 6.59 -1.46 19.11
CA ASP A 51 7.49 -0.31 19.22
C ASP A 51 8.58 -0.30 18.14
N ASP A 52 8.89 -1.46 17.56
CA ASP A 52 9.86 -1.65 16.48
C ASP A 52 9.29 -1.30 15.10
N ALA A 53 7.96 -1.22 14.96
CA ALA A 53 7.31 -0.86 13.71
C ALA A 53 7.51 0.64 13.38
N THR A 54 8.48 0.92 12.53
CA THR A 54 8.81 2.26 12.01
C THR A 54 7.82 2.71 10.92
N ASP A 55 7.73 4.02 10.67
CA ASP A 55 6.75 4.60 9.74
C ASP A 55 6.87 4.06 8.30
N ASP A 56 8.08 3.72 7.84
CA ASP A 56 8.31 3.08 6.54
C ASP A 56 7.80 1.63 6.49
N VAL A 57 8.01 0.83 7.55
CA VAL A 57 7.43 -0.52 7.70
C VAL A 57 5.90 -0.43 7.72
N LEU A 58 5.34 0.56 8.42
CA LEU A 58 3.91 0.80 8.47
C LEU A 58 3.34 1.19 7.10
N ALA A 59 4.01 2.07 6.34
CA ALA A 59 3.62 2.41 4.97
C ALA A 59 3.66 1.20 4.04
N PHE A 60 4.77 0.46 4.03
CA PHE A 60 4.93 -0.73 3.20
C PHE A 60 3.83 -1.76 3.50
N THR A 61 3.59 -2.06 4.77
CA THR A 61 2.57 -3.02 5.20
C THR A 61 1.16 -2.53 4.85
N SER A 62 0.90 -1.21 4.95
CA SER A 62 -0.37 -0.59 4.52
C SER A 62 -0.61 -0.77 3.01
N LEU A 63 0.40 -0.55 2.18
CA LEU A 63 0.31 -0.75 0.72
C LEU A 63 -0.01 -2.20 0.38
N VAL A 64 0.79 -3.13 0.89
CA VAL A 64 0.64 -4.57 0.62
C VAL A 64 -0.75 -5.04 1.05
N LEU A 65 -1.18 -4.68 2.26
CA LEU A 65 -2.49 -5.08 2.78
C LEU A 65 -3.66 -4.46 1.99
N SER A 66 -3.53 -3.21 1.55
CA SER A 66 -4.55 -2.53 0.73
C SER A 66 -4.79 -3.28 -0.59
N TYR A 67 -3.73 -3.64 -1.30
CA TYR A 67 -3.84 -4.41 -2.55
C TYR A 67 -4.28 -5.86 -2.30
N ALA A 68 -3.84 -6.48 -1.21
CA ALA A 68 -4.25 -7.83 -0.84
C ALA A 68 -5.76 -7.93 -0.57
N LYS A 69 -6.36 -6.90 0.04
CA LYS A 69 -7.79 -6.83 0.35
C LYS A 69 -8.65 -6.31 -0.79
N ALA A 70 -8.03 -5.76 -1.84
CA ALA A 70 -8.70 -5.17 -3.00
C ALA A 70 -9.30 -6.20 -3.98
N VAL A 71 -9.22 -7.49 -3.68
CA VAL A 71 -9.65 -8.59 -4.56
C VAL A 71 -11.16 -8.87 -4.57
N SER A 72 -11.98 -7.99 -3.99
CA SER A 72 -13.38 -8.34 -3.66
C SER A 72 -14.27 -8.67 -4.86
N ASP A 73 -13.95 -8.13 -6.04
CA ASP A 73 -14.70 -8.33 -7.29
C ASP A 73 -13.73 -8.65 -8.43
N ASP A 74 -14.09 -9.58 -9.32
CA ASP A 74 -13.34 -9.87 -10.55
C ASP A 74 -13.10 -8.59 -11.37
N LEU A 75 -11.94 -8.51 -11.99
CA LEU A 75 -11.60 -7.38 -12.86
C LEU A 75 -12.35 -7.52 -14.18
N LYS A 76 -12.89 -6.40 -14.66
CA LYS A 76 -13.34 -6.28 -16.06
C LYS A 76 -12.11 -6.15 -16.96
N ALA A 77 -12.29 -6.39 -18.26
CA ALA A 77 -11.21 -6.39 -19.26
C ALA A 77 -10.26 -5.18 -19.17
N ASP A 78 -10.83 -4.01 -18.91
CA ASP A 78 -10.17 -2.70 -18.86
C ASP A 78 -9.89 -2.21 -17.43
N LYS A 79 -10.12 -3.05 -16.41
CA LYS A 79 -9.95 -2.66 -15.01
C LYS A 79 -8.67 -3.24 -14.43
N SER A 80 -7.73 -2.36 -14.16
CA SER A 80 -6.52 -2.66 -13.41
C SER A 80 -6.77 -2.65 -11.89
N PRO A 81 -6.00 -3.42 -11.09
CA PRO A 81 -5.94 -3.24 -9.64
C PRO A 81 -5.65 -1.81 -9.18
N LYS A 82 -5.12 -0.93 -10.04
CA LYS A 82 -4.87 0.48 -9.71
C LYS A 82 -6.11 1.24 -9.27
N LEU A 83 -7.28 0.84 -9.74
CA LEU A 83 -8.56 1.49 -9.44
C LEU A 83 -9.07 1.17 -8.02
N ARG A 84 -8.29 0.47 -7.21
CA ARG A 84 -8.71 -0.05 -5.90
C ARG A 84 -8.17 0.76 -4.72
N THR A 85 -7.19 1.64 -4.93
CA THR A 85 -6.57 2.46 -3.88
C THR A 85 -6.06 3.79 -4.46
N ALA A 86 -6.00 4.83 -3.62
CA ALA A 86 -5.42 6.14 -3.97
C ALA A 86 -3.90 6.02 -4.15
N PHE A 87 -3.26 5.12 -3.42
CA PHE A 87 -1.82 5.01 -3.36
C PHE A 87 -1.34 3.98 -4.38
N MET A 88 -1.00 4.42 -5.58
CA MET A 88 -0.52 3.53 -6.63
C MET A 88 1.02 3.52 -6.69
N PRO A 89 1.67 2.37 -6.43
CA PRO A 89 3.11 2.23 -6.61
C PRO A 89 3.44 2.18 -8.10
N ARG A 90 4.28 3.12 -8.56
CA ARG A 90 4.85 3.09 -9.93
C ARG A 90 6.09 2.21 -9.96
N THR A 91 6.89 2.25 -8.91
CA THR A 91 8.01 1.35 -8.65
C THR A 91 7.50 -0.05 -8.27
N ASP A 92 8.24 -1.12 -8.55
CA ASP A 92 7.83 -2.49 -8.18
C ASP A 92 7.94 -2.79 -6.67
N PHE A 93 7.14 -3.74 -6.17
CA PHE A 93 7.09 -4.08 -4.74
C PHE A 93 8.38 -4.69 -4.20
N ASN A 94 9.21 -5.30 -5.06
CA ASN A 94 10.53 -5.80 -4.65
C ASN A 94 11.48 -4.65 -4.30
N THR A 95 11.41 -3.55 -5.04
CA THR A 95 12.20 -2.34 -4.77
C THR A 95 11.70 -1.63 -3.53
N PHE A 96 10.39 -1.60 -3.28
CA PHE A 96 9.82 -1.15 -2.01
C PHE A 96 10.32 -1.97 -0.82
N PHE A 97 10.29 -3.30 -0.95
CA PHE A 97 10.70 -4.19 0.11
C PHE A 97 12.16 -3.97 0.53
N LYS A 98 13.07 -3.75 -0.41
CA LYS A 98 14.49 -3.44 -0.12
C LYS A 98 14.69 -2.24 0.81
N GLN A 99 13.74 -1.28 0.84
CA GLN A 99 13.81 -0.11 1.73
C GLN A 99 13.53 -0.47 3.19
N VAL A 100 12.78 -1.55 3.44
CA VAL A 100 12.32 -1.97 4.77
C VAL A 100 12.87 -3.34 5.19
N GLU A 101 13.55 -4.06 4.29
CA GLU A 101 14.00 -5.45 4.48
C GLU A 101 14.80 -5.65 5.77
N SER A 102 15.76 -4.75 6.05
CA SER A 102 16.58 -4.82 7.26
C SER A 102 15.80 -4.65 8.58
N LYS A 103 14.57 -4.13 8.50
CA LYS A 103 13.65 -3.89 9.63
C LYS A 103 12.61 -5.02 9.75
N LEU A 104 12.67 -6.03 8.90
CA LEU A 104 11.76 -7.18 8.86
C LEU A 104 12.54 -8.48 9.18
N PRO A 105 12.81 -8.78 10.47
CA PRO A 105 13.77 -9.79 10.90
C PRO A 105 13.43 -11.24 10.53
N GLY A 106 12.16 -11.53 10.20
CA GLY A 106 11.74 -12.88 9.87
C GLY A 106 12.12 -13.36 8.46
N ASN A 107 12.68 -12.52 7.58
CA ASN A 107 12.98 -12.80 6.16
C ASN A 107 11.80 -13.38 5.33
N ASP A 108 10.61 -13.48 5.91
CA ASP A 108 9.43 -14.03 5.30
C ASP A 108 8.25 -13.10 5.59
N LEU A 109 7.76 -12.43 4.55
CA LEU A 109 6.49 -11.70 4.57
C LEU A 109 5.29 -12.65 4.63
N SER A 110 5.43 -13.83 5.26
CA SER A 110 4.42 -14.88 5.17
C SER A 110 3.06 -14.34 5.57
N LEU A 111 2.05 -14.69 4.76
CA LEU A 111 0.69 -14.29 5.04
C LEU A 111 0.23 -14.72 6.43
N SER A 112 0.66 -15.90 6.87
CA SER A 112 0.31 -16.49 8.16
C SER A 112 0.88 -15.72 9.34
N SER A 113 2.13 -15.25 9.25
CA SER A 113 2.83 -14.55 10.34
C SER A 113 2.60 -13.03 10.32
N THR A 114 2.44 -12.42 9.14
CA THR A 114 2.49 -10.96 8.99
C THR A 114 1.13 -10.35 8.72
N PHE A 115 0.36 -10.87 7.76
CA PHE A 115 -0.85 -10.19 7.25
C PHE A 115 -2.18 -10.76 7.74
N SER A 116 -2.13 -11.93 8.37
CA SER A 116 -3.29 -12.61 8.92
C SER A 116 -4.04 -11.89 10.06
N PRO A 117 -3.44 -10.97 10.85
CA PRO A 117 -4.19 -10.13 11.78
C PRO A 117 -5.08 -9.08 11.10
N ALA A 118 -5.12 -9.04 9.75
CA ALA A 118 -5.79 -8.07 8.88
C ALA A 118 -6.87 -7.29 9.63
N THR A 119 -6.57 -6.04 9.98
CA THR A 119 -7.51 -5.20 10.70
C THR A 119 -8.49 -4.57 9.72
N ARG A 120 -9.72 -4.32 10.15
CA ARG A 120 -10.69 -3.50 9.42
C ARG A 120 -10.71 -2.10 10.03
N GLN A 121 -10.45 -1.09 9.21
CA GLN A 121 -10.72 0.29 9.57
C GLN A 121 -12.23 0.52 9.44
N THR A 122 -12.87 1.02 10.51
CA THR A 122 -14.28 1.42 10.45
C THR A 122 -14.35 2.93 10.47
N THR A 123 -15.21 3.51 9.63
CA THR A 123 -15.35 4.96 9.39
C THR A 123 -15.80 5.77 10.60
N LYS A 124 -16.07 5.13 11.76
CA LYS A 124 -16.63 5.79 12.95
C LYS A 124 -15.90 5.51 14.26
N ALA A 125 -14.81 4.74 14.27
CA ALA A 125 -14.15 4.42 15.52
C ALA A 125 -12.63 4.42 15.38
N ARG A 126 -11.96 5.14 16.30
CA ARG A 126 -10.52 5.06 16.60
C ARG A 126 -10.08 3.67 17.09
N PHE A 127 -10.89 2.63 16.87
CA PHE A 127 -10.67 1.26 17.31
C PHE A 127 -10.59 0.35 16.09
N ARG A 128 -9.40 -0.23 15.87
CA ARG A 128 -9.18 -1.29 14.90
C ARG A 128 -9.79 -2.58 15.44
N LYS A 129 -10.74 -3.16 14.71
CA LYS A 129 -11.22 -4.51 14.94
C LYS A 129 -10.48 -5.46 14.00
N ILE A 130 -10.32 -6.72 14.43
CA ILE A 130 -9.90 -7.80 13.54
C ILE A 130 -10.92 -7.87 12.40
N ASP A 131 -10.46 -8.07 11.17
CA ASP A 131 -11.33 -8.35 10.04
C ASP A 131 -11.91 -9.75 10.21
N THR A 132 -13.13 -9.83 10.76
CA THR A 132 -13.80 -11.09 11.07
C THR A 132 -14.07 -11.96 9.84
N ALA A 133 -13.98 -11.40 8.63
CA ALA A 133 -14.06 -12.18 7.40
C ALA A 133 -12.78 -12.99 7.15
N LEU A 134 -11.63 -12.56 7.67
CA LEU A 134 -10.30 -13.13 7.41
C LEU A 134 -9.65 -13.75 8.65
N CYS A 135 -10.08 -13.34 9.84
CA CYS A 135 -9.45 -13.70 11.10
C CYS A 135 -10.47 -13.72 12.25
N SER A 136 -10.21 -14.52 13.28
CA SER A 136 -10.99 -14.66 14.50
C SER A 136 -10.10 -14.38 15.72
N GLY A 137 -10.61 -14.53 16.94
CA GLY A 137 -9.82 -14.31 18.16
C GLY A 137 -9.74 -12.84 18.60
N LYS A 138 -8.64 -12.46 19.25
CA LYS A 138 -8.39 -11.11 19.78
C LYS A 138 -7.28 -10.45 18.97
N ALA A 139 -7.24 -9.13 18.93
CA ALA A 139 -6.22 -8.43 18.14
C ALA A 139 -4.78 -8.66 18.66
N SER A 140 -4.64 -9.04 19.94
CA SER A 140 -3.39 -9.49 20.56
C SER A 140 -3.04 -10.96 20.29
N GLU A 141 -4.01 -11.75 19.84
CA GLU A 141 -3.86 -13.18 19.54
C GLU A 141 -4.79 -13.54 18.36
N PRO A 142 -4.48 -13.03 17.16
CA PRO A 142 -5.32 -13.22 15.98
C PRO A 142 -5.28 -14.69 15.55
N LYS A 143 -6.43 -15.23 15.17
CA LYS A 143 -6.60 -16.62 14.69
C LYS A 143 -7.07 -16.62 13.23
N PRO A 144 -6.15 -16.76 12.26
CA PRO A 144 -6.47 -16.69 10.83
C PRO A 144 -7.44 -17.79 10.44
N ASN A 145 -8.45 -17.49 9.61
CA ASN A 145 -9.43 -18.50 9.19
C ASN A 145 -9.09 -19.12 7.81
N ASN A 146 -7.82 -19.03 7.38
CA ASN A 146 -7.27 -19.48 6.10
C ASN A 146 -7.86 -18.84 4.83
N LYS A 147 -8.91 -18.00 4.91
CA LYS A 147 -9.52 -17.37 3.73
C LYS A 147 -8.59 -16.39 3.03
N PHE A 148 -7.71 -15.73 3.78
CA PHE A 148 -6.72 -14.80 3.20
C PHE A 148 -5.83 -15.49 2.15
N GLY A 149 -5.43 -16.74 2.40
CA GLY A 149 -4.58 -17.50 1.47
C GLY A 149 -5.27 -17.86 0.15
N GLY A 150 -6.62 -17.86 0.12
CA GLY A 150 -7.42 -18.10 -1.07
C GLY A 150 -7.72 -16.84 -1.90
N LEU A 151 -7.32 -15.65 -1.43
CA LEU A 151 -7.54 -14.40 -2.14
C LEU A 151 -6.67 -14.33 -3.40
N GLY A 152 -7.22 -13.72 -4.45
CA GLY A 152 -6.48 -13.51 -5.69
C GLY A 152 -7.21 -12.58 -6.65
N PHE A 153 -6.45 -11.84 -7.44
CA PHE A 153 -6.99 -11.12 -8.58
C PHE A 153 -7.28 -12.09 -9.71
N LYS A 154 -8.39 -11.84 -10.41
CA LYS A 154 -8.79 -12.55 -11.61
C LYS A 154 -9.17 -11.53 -12.67
N ASN A 155 -8.64 -11.69 -13.87
CA ASN A 155 -9.10 -11.01 -15.06
C ASN A 155 -9.55 -12.08 -16.07
N PRO A 156 -10.80 -12.55 -15.97
CA PRO A 156 -11.34 -13.55 -16.89
C PRO A 156 -11.50 -13.02 -18.32
N ALA A 157 -11.36 -11.71 -18.55
CA ALA A 157 -11.43 -11.12 -19.88
C ALA A 157 -10.06 -10.98 -20.57
N ALA A 158 -8.95 -11.21 -19.86
CA ALA A 158 -7.63 -11.32 -20.47
C ALA A 158 -7.53 -12.62 -21.29
N ILE A 159 -6.76 -12.62 -22.38
CA ILE A 159 -6.51 -13.81 -23.20
C ILE A 159 -5.00 -14.11 -23.21
N PRO A 160 -4.54 -15.21 -22.59
CA PRO A 160 -5.30 -16.15 -21.76
C PRO A 160 -5.80 -15.50 -20.45
N HIS A 161 -6.82 -16.11 -19.83
CA HIS A 161 -7.36 -15.64 -18.55
C HIS A 161 -6.23 -15.47 -17.53
N ALA A 162 -6.12 -14.28 -16.95
CA ALA A 162 -5.05 -13.97 -16.00
C ALA A 162 -5.55 -14.15 -14.57
N THR A 163 -4.75 -14.80 -13.72
CA THR A 163 -5.01 -14.91 -12.29
C THR A 163 -3.73 -14.69 -11.50
N MET A 164 -3.85 -14.08 -10.32
CA MET A 164 -2.74 -13.92 -9.38
C MET A 164 -3.23 -14.18 -7.97
N LYS A 165 -2.64 -15.17 -7.29
CA LYS A 165 -2.91 -15.44 -5.87
C LYS A 165 -2.18 -14.43 -4.99
N ILE A 166 -2.89 -13.85 -4.03
CA ILE A 166 -2.32 -12.90 -3.06
C ILE A 166 -1.23 -13.56 -2.22
N LYS A 167 -1.41 -14.83 -1.84
CA LYS A 167 -0.39 -15.61 -1.13
C LYS A 167 0.93 -15.66 -1.87
N SER A 168 0.89 -16.13 -3.11
CA SER A 168 2.08 -16.25 -3.95
C SER A 168 2.74 -14.90 -4.20
N TRP A 169 1.94 -13.84 -4.39
CA TRP A 169 2.48 -12.50 -4.56
C TRP A 169 3.23 -12.02 -3.33
N ILE A 170 2.60 -12.03 -2.15
CA ILE A 170 3.20 -11.52 -0.91
C ILE A 170 4.43 -12.36 -0.52
N GLU A 171 4.31 -13.69 -0.56
CA GLU A 171 5.44 -14.58 -0.24
C GLU A 171 6.56 -14.51 -1.27
N GLY A 172 6.31 -13.98 -2.46
CA GLY A 172 7.31 -13.78 -3.52
C GLY A 172 8.05 -12.44 -3.42
N ILE A 173 7.52 -11.47 -2.68
CA ILE A 173 8.19 -10.17 -2.49
C ILE A 173 9.54 -10.39 -1.81
N GLY A 174 10.61 -9.83 -2.39
CA GLY A 174 11.98 -9.94 -1.87
C GLY A 174 12.71 -11.23 -2.22
N LYS A 175 12.00 -12.30 -2.65
CA LYS A 175 12.64 -13.61 -2.95
C LYS A 175 13.34 -13.69 -4.29
N SER A 176 13.06 -12.77 -5.21
CA SER A 176 13.63 -12.78 -6.55
C SER A 176 14.44 -11.52 -6.81
N SER A 177 15.76 -11.67 -6.76
CA SER A 177 16.70 -10.59 -7.09
C SER A 177 16.55 -10.19 -8.56
N GLY A 178 15.80 -9.12 -8.83
CA GLY A 178 15.70 -8.50 -10.15
C GLY A 178 14.53 -8.95 -11.03
N SER A 179 13.68 -9.90 -10.59
CA SER A 179 12.42 -10.14 -11.31
C SER A 179 11.34 -9.17 -10.84
N THR A 180 10.50 -8.70 -11.76
CA THR A 180 9.28 -7.94 -11.46
C THR A 180 8.37 -8.72 -10.51
N ASP A 181 7.77 -8.05 -9.51
CA ASP A 181 6.86 -8.72 -8.59
C ASP A 181 5.58 -9.21 -9.31
N MET A 182 4.86 -10.16 -8.70
CA MET A 182 3.70 -10.80 -9.34
C MET A 182 2.56 -9.82 -9.65
N LEU A 183 2.33 -8.79 -8.81
CA LEU A 183 1.25 -7.83 -9.05
C LEU A 183 1.58 -6.93 -10.24
N SER A 184 2.82 -6.47 -10.32
CA SER A 184 3.32 -5.73 -11.48
C SER A 184 3.27 -6.57 -12.77
N THR A 185 3.61 -7.86 -12.68
CA THR A 185 3.49 -8.80 -13.81
C THR A 185 2.04 -9.01 -14.24
N PHE A 186 1.12 -9.12 -13.27
CA PHE A 186 -0.31 -9.27 -13.52
C PHE A 186 -0.95 -8.01 -14.14
N ASP A 187 -0.52 -6.81 -13.72
CA ASP A 187 -1.05 -5.55 -14.21
C ASP A 187 -0.53 -5.17 -15.61
N LYS A 188 0.68 -5.60 -15.95
CA LYS A 188 1.37 -5.29 -17.22
C LYS A 188 0.52 -5.44 -18.49
N PRO A 189 -0.20 -6.56 -18.74
CA PRO A 189 -1.02 -6.70 -19.94
C PRO A 189 -2.37 -5.96 -19.88
N ILE A 190 -2.76 -5.37 -18.73
CA ILE A 190 -4.05 -4.69 -18.54
C ILE A 190 -3.87 -3.18 -18.73
N ASP A 191 -2.94 -2.61 -17.98
CA ASP A 191 -2.66 -1.17 -17.95
C ASP A 191 -1.16 -0.90 -17.72
N GLY A 192 -0.50 -1.77 -16.95
CA GLY A 192 0.93 -1.71 -16.70
C GLY A 192 1.39 -0.50 -15.91
N SER A 193 0.51 0.08 -15.10
CA SER A 193 0.84 1.21 -14.23
C SER A 193 1.47 0.78 -12.92
N ILE A 194 0.99 -0.32 -12.33
CA ILE A 194 1.51 -0.82 -11.06
C ILE A 194 2.88 -1.45 -11.30
N GLY A 195 3.90 -0.91 -10.64
CA GLY A 195 5.30 -1.32 -10.87
C GLY A 195 5.78 -1.13 -12.31
N GLY A 196 5.05 -0.34 -13.12
CA GLY A 196 5.28 -0.20 -14.55
C GLY A 196 6.63 0.41 -14.93
N ILE A 197 7.26 1.12 -13.99
CA ILE A 197 8.61 1.67 -14.19
C ILE A 197 9.72 0.79 -13.59
N GLY A 198 9.37 -0.41 -13.10
CA GLY A 198 10.29 -1.37 -12.51
C GLY A 198 11.00 -0.82 -11.29
N THR A 199 12.34 -0.91 -11.30
CA THR A 199 13.20 -0.51 -10.19
C THR A 199 13.57 0.97 -10.16
N LYS A 200 13.00 1.77 -11.09
CA LYS A 200 13.28 3.21 -11.14
C LYS A 200 12.81 3.90 -9.85
N MET A 201 13.66 4.77 -9.34
CA MET A 201 13.47 5.58 -8.14
C MET A 201 13.74 7.05 -8.47
N GLU A 202 13.34 7.95 -7.59
CA GLU A 202 13.67 9.38 -7.66
C GLU A 202 14.59 9.78 -6.51
N SER A 203 15.37 10.85 -6.73
CA SER A 203 16.14 11.48 -5.65
C SER A 203 15.22 12.35 -4.80
N MET A 204 15.30 12.21 -3.49
CA MET A 204 14.65 13.15 -2.55
C MET A 204 15.18 14.58 -2.76
N LEU A 205 14.28 15.56 -2.68
CA LEU A 205 14.68 16.97 -2.77
C LEU A 205 15.73 17.29 -1.68
N SER A 206 16.84 17.90 -2.08
CA SER A 206 17.95 18.27 -1.19
C SER A 206 18.62 17.11 -0.44
N ALA A 207 18.45 15.86 -0.89
CA ALA A 207 19.13 14.69 -0.34
C ALA A 207 19.60 13.73 -1.46
N LYS A 208 20.61 12.89 -1.16
CA LYS A 208 21.08 11.83 -2.09
C LYS A 208 20.27 10.53 -1.97
N ARG A 209 19.30 10.48 -1.05
CA ARG A 209 18.46 9.31 -0.80
C ARG A 209 17.59 9.02 -2.03
N GLN A 210 17.69 7.80 -2.53
CA GLN A 210 16.79 7.28 -3.55
C GLN A 210 15.51 6.78 -2.90
N VAL A 211 14.38 7.21 -3.43
CA VAL A 211 13.06 6.83 -2.93
C VAL A 211 12.18 6.31 -4.06
N PRO A 212 11.29 5.37 -3.77
CA PRO A 212 10.38 4.84 -4.76
C PRO A 212 9.33 5.89 -5.21
N LEU A 213 8.77 5.65 -6.38
CA LEU A 213 7.80 6.52 -7.04
C LEU A 213 6.37 6.03 -6.85
N PHE A 214 5.47 7.00 -6.65
CA PHE A 214 4.05 6.79 -6.46
C PHE A 214 3.26 7.72 -7.37
N GLU A 215 2.08 7.25 -7.74
CA GLU A 215 1.04 8.06 -8.34
C GLU A 215 -0.15 8.06 -7.38
N PHE A 216 -0.68 9.26 -7.14
CA PHE A 216 -1.86 9.44 -6.31
C PHE A 216 -3.10 9.47 -7.20
N GLN A 217 -3.93 8.45 -7.08
CA GLN A 217 -5.13 8.28 -7.88
C GLN A 217 -6.28 9.11 -7.33
N GLY A 218 -7.24 9.41 -8.19
CA GLY A 218 -8.56 9.89 -7.78
C GLY A 218 -8.59 11.26 -7.12
N LEU A 219 -7.61 12.14 -7.36
CA LEU A 219 -7.57 13.50 -6.80
C LEU A 219 -8.90 14.25 -7.03
N ASN A 220 -9.26 15.13 -6.09
CA ASN A 220 -10.46 15.94 -6.21
C ASN A 220 -10.42 16.83 -7.45
N THR A 221 -11.60 17.08 -8.03
CA THR A 221 -11.74 18.04 -9.13
C THR A 221 -11.44 19.44 -8.62
N VAL A 222 -10.63 20.19 -9.37
CA VAL A 222 -10.26 21.58 -9.08
C VAL A 222 -10.82 22.46 -10.19
N GLN A 223 -11.41 23.60 -9.82
CA GLN A 223 -11.87 24.58 -10.82
C GLN A 223 -10.66 25.19 -11.54
N THR A 224 -10.79 25.52 -12.82
CA THR A 224 -9.69 26.08 -13.62
C THR A 224 -9.09 27.33 -13.00
N ASN A 225 -9.91 28.22 -12.43
CA ASN A 225 -9.47 29.44 -11.73
C ASN A 225 -8.74 29.17 -10.40
N GLN A 226 -8.79 27.94 -9.88
CA GLN A 226 -8.10 27.50 -8.67
C GLN A 226 -6.86 26.66 -8.99
N LEU A 227 -6.66 26.24 -10.25
CA LEU A 227 -5.63 25.28 -10.64
C LEU A 227 -4.21 25.70 -10.25
N GLU A 228 -3.87 26.98 -10.47
CA GLU A 228 -2.57 27.53 -10.09
C GLU A 228 -2.36 27.46 -8.57
N SER A 229 -3.31 28.00 -7.81
CA SER A 229 -3.24 27.99 -6.34
C SER A 229 -3.17 26.58 -5.75
N TRP A 230 -3.89 25.63 -6.36
CA TRP A 230 -3.89 24.23 -5.95
C TRP A 230 -2.55 23.56 -6.29
N THR A 231 -2.02 23.77 -7.49
CA THR A 231 -0.71 23.24 -7.91
C THR A 231 0.41 23.76 -7.01
N ASN A 232 0.40 25.06 -6.68
CA ASN A 232 1.37 25.66 -5.77
C ASN A 232 1.29 25.03 -4.37
N LYS A 233 0.08 24.73 -3.89
CA LYS A 233 -0.12 24.06 -2.60
C LYS A 233 0.34 22.60 -2.63
N VAL A 234 0.11 21.88 -3.73
CA VAL A 234 0.61 20.51 -3.95
C VAL A 234 2.13 20.49 -3.92
N ASP A 235 2.77 21.38 -4.70
CA ASP A 235 4.23 21.47 -4.78
C ASP A 235 4.84 21.80 -3.40
N ALA A 236 4.34 22.83 -2.72
CA ALA A 236 4.79 23.18 -1.37
C ALA A 236 4.64 22.00 -0.39
N THR A 237 3.52 21.27 -0.44
CA THR A 237 3.29 20.10 0.41
C THR A 237 4.31 18.99 0.14
N ILE A 238 4.61 18.68 -1.13
CA ILE A 238 5.61 17.68 -1.49
C ILE A 238 7.00 18.11 -1.01
N GLN A 239 7.37 19.37 -1.23
CA GLN A 239 8.65 19.90 -0.76
C GLN A 239 8.78 19.82 0.77
N ASP A 240 7.73 20.14 1.51
CA ASP A 240 7.74 20.08 2.97
C ASP A 240 7.87 18.64 3.48
N ILE A 241 7.15 17.69 2.87
CA ILE A 241 7.32 16.25 3.14
C ILE A 241 8.76 15.82 2.84
N HIS A 242 9.33 16.24 1.71
CA HIS A 242 10.71 15.91 1.36
C HIS A 242 11.71 16.47 2.37
N LYS A 243 11.56 17.73 2.78
CA LYS A 243 12.43 18.37 3.80
C LYS A 243 12.31 17.67 5.15
N LYS A 244 11.09 17.33 5.57
CA LYS A 244 10.80 16.70 6.87
C LYS A 244 11.40 15.30 6.99
N HIS A 245 11.33 14.51 5.92
CA HIS A 245 11.75 13.10 5.92
C HIS A 245 13.09 12.86 5.21
N LYS A 246 13.87 13.92 4.99
CA LYS A 246 15.17 13.84 4.28
C LYS A 246 16.17 12.88 4.94
N ASP A 247 16.16 12.85 6.27
CA ASP A 247 17.07 12.06 7.12
C ASP A 247 16.34 10.91 7.84
N ALA A 248 15.11 10.60 7.45
CA ALA A 248 14.36 9.51 8.07
C ALA A 248 15.11 8.16 7.87
N PRO A 249 15.12 7.30 8.91
CA PRO A 249 15.97 6.11 8.99
C PRO A 249 15.57 4.98 8.05
#